data_AF-A0A3D2XL21-F1
#
_entry.id   AF-A0A3D2XL21-F1
#
_cell.length_a   1.000
_cell.length_b   1.000
_cell.length_c   1.000
_cell.angle_alpha   90.00
_cell.angle_beta   90.00
_cell.angle_gamma   90.00
#
_symmetry.space_group_name_H-M   'P 1'
#
loop_
_entity.id
_entity.type
_entity.pdbx_description
1 polymer ?
#
loop_
_entity_poly.entity_id
_entity_poly.type
_entity_poly.pdbx_seq_one_letter_code
_entity_poly.pdbx_strand_id
1 'polypeptide(L)' 'APMRSHLYHLFKTLKTGRKVTYWYGGRSKRELFYLNHFEQLENEFPNFKFY' A
#
# COMPACT_ATOMS: atom_id res chain seq x y z
N ALA A 1 -10.66 5.00 0.62
CA ALA A 1 -9.93 5.90 -0.29
C ALA A 1 -9.53 5.14 -1.55
N PRO A 2 -9.57 5.77 -2.74
CA PRO A 2 -9.44 5.11 -4.04
C PRO A 2 -8.10 4.37 -4.24
N MET A 3 -7.02 4.87 -3.64
CA MET A 3 -5.70 4.22 -3.76
C MET A 3 -5.60 2.90 -3.00
N ARG A 4 -6.27 2.76 -1.85
CA ARG A 4 -6.28 1.50 -1.10
C ARG A 4 -6.92 0.37 -1.93
N SER A 5 -8.07 0.62 -2.54
CA SER A 5 -8.77 -0.40 -3.35
C SER A 5 -7.97 -0.81 -4.57
N HIS A 6 -7.31 0.13 -5.25
CA HIS A 6 -6.43 -0.19 -6.38
C HIS A 6 -5.22 -1.03 -5.97
N LEU A 7 -4.55 -0.68 -4.87
CA LEU A 7 -3.42 -1.46 -4.36
C LEU A 7 -3.85 -2.86 -3.95
N TYR A 8 -4.97 -2.99 -3.23
CA TYR A 8 -5.50 -4.31 -2.85
C TYR A 8 -5.86 -5.15 -4.07
N HIS A 9 -6.51 -4.58 -5.08
CA HIS A 9 -6.84 -5.31 -6.30
C HIS A 9 -5.58 -5.78 -7.04
N LEU A 10 -4.57 -4.90 -7.18
CA LEU A 10 -3.30 -5.23 -7.85
C LEU A 10 -2.56 -6.39 -7.18
N PHE A 11 -2.51 -6.43 -5.85
CA PHE A 11 -1.73 -7.43 -5.11
C PHE A 11 -2.52 -8.66 -4.69
N LYS A 12 -3.73 -8.49 -4.16
CA LYS A 12 -4.55 -9.60 -3.65
C LYS A 12 -5.36 -10.29 -4.75
N THR A 13 -5.82 -9.56 -5.76
CA THR A 13 -6.58 -10.15 -6.88
C THR A 13 -5.67 -10.50 -8.05
N LEU A 14 -4.99 -9.51 -8.63
CA LEU A 14 -4.19 -9.70 -9.84
C LEU A 14 -2.79 -10.28 -9.57
N LYS A 15 -2.32 -10.26 -8.32
CA LYS A 15 -0.99 -10.73 -7.89
C LYS A 15 0.13 -10.22 -8.79
N THR A 16 0.16 -8.90 -8.99
CA THR A 16 1.14 -8.28 -9.88
C THR A 16 2.57 -8.51 -9.38
N GLY A 17 3.47 -8.88 -10.30
CA GLY A 17 4.92 -8.94 -10.06
C GLY A 17 5.65 -7.62 -10.33
N ARG A 18 4.92 -6.56 -10.70
CA ARG A 18 5.52 -5.24 -10.99
C ARG A 18 6.02 -4.61 -9.70
N LYS A 19 7.13 -3.88 -9.77
CA LYS A 19 7.60 -3.03 -8.67
C LYS A 19 6.64 -1.84 -8.53
N VAL A 20 6.03 -1.69 -7.36
CA VAL A 20 5.08 -0.61 -7.06
C VAL A 20 5.58 0.15 -5.84
N THR A 21 5.49 1.48 -5.90
CA THR A 21 5.84 2.36 -4.78
C THR A 21 4.69 3.32 -4.52
N TYR A 22 4.27 3.43 -3.27
CA TYR A 22 3.17 4.29 -2.84
C TYR A 22 3.65 5.33 -1.84
N TRP A 23 3.52 6.61 -2.18
CA TRP A 23 3.88 7.72 -1.30
C TRP A 23 2.62 8.22 -0.61
N TYR A 24 2.53 8.00 0.70
CA TYR A 24 1.36 8.33 1.52
C TYR A 24 1.65 9.49 2.47
N GLY A 25 1.53 10.71 1.93
CA GLY A 25 1.72 11.94 2.69
C GLY A 25 0.51 12.32 3.55
N GLY A 26 0.78 12.81 4.76
CA GLY A 26 -0.19 13.44 5.66
C GLY A 26 0.50 14.58 6.42
N ARG A 27 -0.27 15.52 6.98
CA ARG A 27 0.33 16.65 7.72
C ARG A 27 0.88 16.21 9.08
N SER A 28 0.31 15.15 9.65
CA SER A 28 0.84 14.50 10.86
C SER A 28 0.60 12.99 10.84
N LYS A 29 1.41 12.23 11.60
CA LYS A 29 1.25 10.77 11.72
C LYS A 29 -0.13 10.34 12.22
N ARG A 30 -0.82 11.19 12.98
CA ARG A 30 -2.17 10.91 13.52
C ARG A 30 -3.27 10.99 12.45
N GLU A 31 -3.02 11.67 11.33
CA GLU A 31 -3.97 11.79 10.21
C GLU A 31 -3.78 10.67 9.16
N LEU A 32 -2.72 9.87 9.28
CA LEU A 32 -2.48 8.76 8.37
C LEU A 32 -3.36 7.58 8.77
N PHE A 33 -4.27 7.21 7.88
CA PHE A 33 -5.17 6.07 8.07
C PHE A 33 -4.65 4.88 7.25
N TYR A 34 -4.92 3.65 7.71
CA TYR A 34 -4.55 2.40 7.03
C TYR A 34 -3.06 2.05 6.99
N LEU A 35 -2.20 2.65 7.83
CA LEU A 35 -0.78 2.28 7.92
C LEU A 35 -0.58 0.77 8.10
N ASN A 36 -1.28 0.15 9.06
CA ASN A 36 -1.21 -1.30 9.29
C ASN A 36 -1.56 -2.14 8.05
N HIS A 37 -2.44 -1.64 7.17
CA HIS A 37 -2.80 -2.37 5.95
C HIS A 37 -1.67 -2.30 4.90
N PHE A 38 -1.00 -1.15 4.81
CA PHE A 38 0.15 -0.99 3.92
C PHE A 38 1.37 -1.76 4.43
N GLU A 39 1.59 -1.79 5.75
CA GLU A 39 2.62 -2.63 6.37
C GLU A 39 2.39 -4.13 6.10
N GLN A 40 1.16 -4.62 6.22
CA GLN A 40 0.83 -6.00 5.86
C GLN A 40 1.12 -6.30 4.39
N LEU A 41 0.75 -5.37 3.51
CA LEU A 41 1.02 -5.46 2.07
C LEU A 41 2.53 -5.50 1.78
N GLU A 42 3.33 -4.68 2.46
CA GLU A 42 4.79 -4.67 2.29
C GLU A 42 5.44 -5.97 2.79
N ASN A 43 4.94 -6.53 3.90
CA ASN A 43 5.45 -7.80 4.44
C ASN A 43 5.12 -9.00 3.54
N GLU A 44 3.95 -8.99 2.91
CA GLU A 44 3.52 -10.08 2.02
C GLU A 44 4.13 -9.98 0.61
N PHE A 45 4.37 -8.77 0.12
CA PHE A 45 4.78 -8.52 -1.26
C PHE A 45 6.09 -7.73 -1.32
N PRO A 46 7.25 -8.38 -1.53
CA PRO A 46 8.55 -7.71 -1.53
C PRO A 46 8.73 -6.69 -2.68
N ASN A 47 7.87 -6.75 -3.70
CA ASN A 47 7.80 -5.80 -4.81
C ASN A 47 6.93 -4.56 -4.51
N PHE A 48 6.35 -4.45 -3.30
CA PHE A 48 5.64 -3.27 -2.82
C PHE A 48 6.49 -2.51 -1.80
N LYS A 49 6.51 -1.18 -1.92
CA LYS A 49 7.09 -0.27 -0.92
C LYS A 49 6.16 0.91 -0.71
N PHE A 50 6.06 1.38 0.53
CA PHE A 50 5.35 2.62 0.83
C PHE A 50 6.18 3.54 1.71
N TYR A 51 5.95 4.85 1.57
CA TYR A 51 6.70 5.92 2.24
C TYR A 51 5.77 7.02 2.72
#